data_AF-F5H9U8-F1
#
_entry.id   AF-F5H9U8-F1
#
_cell.length_a   1.000
_cell.length_b   1.000
_cell.length_c   1.000
_cell.angle_alpha   90.00
_cell.angle_beta   90.00
_cell.angle_gamma   90.00
#
_symmetry.space_group_name_H-M   'P 1'
#
loop_
_entity.id
_entity.type
_entity.pdbx_description
1 polymer ?
#
loop_
_entity_poly.entity_id
_entity_poly.type
_entity_poly.pdbx_seq_one_letter_code
_entity_poly.pdbx_strand_id
1 'polypeptide(L)'
;MTSSGHGVPARNGEHGVSVISASSHQRIVHIPNILPHERVFPIQIGTELFKLSGASLSSDAPSYFSQYFLCQLKQASDAGQDPSTAIRTLYIDRDPVTFKDISLHLQGYHVRPRDATHLVRLFADAQFYSLPKLMSQLYEEPIHITIGSTPFQIPREIFSLSGPGNTPNFFTLGFAMFFSNPEDLFPGLDKEGLIRPPSIVAPNVPNRSAEVFQELLHMLRGYPVKIRDERHRQELLKDCRWYNFKGLEQRLIPHEKGFNQVRGREEIVLGLRDIMKSGISVANEPVEGDPLAAWVNYARPYADDKAMELVLEIGEEATQLHIGPGGKEEVRAEFFTDIKAKMAKLFEVIATKLNLPPFTQPSGLLMAKGGRGSEPSTSRDALLSEDLVRVILDPEASITLDGQPWTADESDQTAHPSLPANGTTNNTPGTTIPSASSSSGGPSTAETPDSINPSTKPSPFQQSSSPDENPNPRKRRRLDSSPPYGVTSVSTSSPLGGEQWIVKTGQWRLRIQSSPNPNPAKASVVECCLVAVKLDALSSERKRNERRGFLGG
;
A
#
# COMPACT_ATOMS: atom_id res chain seq x y z
N MET A 1 15.48 -83.26 29.82
CA MET A 1 14.73 -82.01 29.57
C MET A 1 15.76 -80.88 29.69
N THR A 2 16.40 -80.43 28.61
CA THR A 2 15.92 -79.40 27.65
C THR A 2 15.63 -78.07 28.36
N SER A 3 16.24 -76.92 28.05
CA SER A 3 16.79 -76.46 26.76
C SER A 3 17.92 -75.43 26.94
N SER A 4 18.92 -75.44 26.05
CA SER A 4 19.88 -74.35 25.82
C SER A 4 20.70 -74.64 24.55
N GLY A 5 20.58 -73.80 23.50
CA GLY A 5 21.46 -73.92 22.34
C GLY A 5 21.01 -73.27 21.02
N HIS A 6 21.77 -72.25 20.59
CA HIS A 6 22.09 -71.87 19.20
C HIS A 6 20.99 -71.33 18.25
N GLY A 7 21.13 -70.05 17.89
CA GLY A 7 21.69 -69.71 16.56
C GLY A 7 20.81 -68.92 15.58
N VAL A 8 21.15 -67.64 15.32
CA VAL A 8 20.87 -66.91 14.07
C VAL A 8 21.98 -65.85 13.83
N PRO A 9 22.53 -65.70 12.60
CA PRO A 9 23.52 -64.66 12.30
C PRO A 9 22.98 -63.46 11.46
N ALA A 10 23.57 -62.29 11.72
CA ALA A 10 23.84 -61.15 10.82
C ALA A 10 22.78 -60.60 9.83
N ARG A 11 22.39 -59.32 10.02
CA ARG A 11 22.83 -58.19 9.15
C ARG A 11 22.36 -56.78 9.58
N ASN A 12 23.21 -55.80 9.26
CA ASN A 12 22.98 -54.36 9.02
C ASN A 12 22.54 -53.44 10.17
N GLY A 13 23.32 -52.38 10.40
CA GLY A 13 22.90 -51.21 11.19
C GLY A 13 24.02 -50.39 11.85
N GLU A 14 25.08 -50.01 11.13
CA GLU A 14 26.10 -49.11 11.71
C GLU A 14 25.67 -47.63 11.63
N HIS A 15 25.78 -46.94 12.77
CA HIS A 15 25.74 -45.49 12.86
C HIS A 15 27.10 -44.89 12.49
N GLY A 16 27.11 -43.77 11.76
CA GLY A 16 28.33 -43.02 11.48
C GLY A 16 28.04 -41.60 11.02
N VAL A 17 28.05 -40.64 11.94
CA VAL A 17 28.03 -39.21 11.60
C VAL A 17 29.41 -38.81 11.09
N SER A 18 29.51 -38.27 9.88
CA SER A 18 30.72 -37.54 9.46
C SER A 18 30.41 -36.47 8.41
N VAL A 19 30.66 -35.22 8.80
CA VAL A 19 31.13 -34.08 8.01
C VAL A 19 30.64 -33.98 6.56
N ILE A 20 29.72 -33.04 6.33
CA ILE A 20 29.36 -32.55 4.99
C ILE A 20 30.59 -31.82 4.41
N SER A 21 31.39 -32.53 3.61
CA SER A 21 32.55 -31.96 2.92
C SER A 21 32.11 -30.99 1.82
N ALA A 22 32.66 -29.78 1.83
CA ALA A 22 32.44 -28.80 0.77
C ALA A 22 33.18 -29.21 -0.52
N SER A 23 32.44 -29.69 -1.52
CA SER A 23 33.00 -30.10 -2.82
C SER A 23 32.19 -29.56 -4.02
N SER A 24 31.92 -28.26 -4.02
CA SER A 24 31.26 -27.55 -5.13
C SER A 24 32.20 -27.07 -6.25
N HIS A 25 33.49 -27.42 -6.20
CA HIS A 25 34.56 -26.83 -7.01
C HIS A 25 35.34 -27.84 -7.88
N GLN A 26 34.64 -28.71 -8.62
CA GLN A 26 35.28 -29.52 -9.67
C GLN A 26 34.29 -30.10 -10.71
N ARG A 27 33.56 -29.22 -11.41
CA ARG A 27 33.04 -29.58 -12.75
C ARG A 27 34.15 -29.37 -13.76
N ILE A 28 34.76 -30.45 -14.24
CA ILE A 28 35.65 -30.41 -15.41
C ILE A 28 34.79 -29.95 -16.60
N VAL A 29 35.09 -28.77 -17.16
CA VAL A 29 34.33 -28.19 -18.28
C VAL A 29 34.73 -28.91 -19.56
N HIS A 30 34.15 -30.09 -19.79
CA HIS A 30 34.37 -30.86 -21.01
C HIS A 30 33.73 -30.14 -22.21
N ILE A 31 34.55 -29.46 -23.02
CA ILE A 31 34.11 -28.86 -24.28
C ILE A 31 33.68 -29.99 -25.23
N PRO A 32 32.45 -30.00 -25.76
CA PRO A 32 32.01 -31.04 -26.69
C PRO A 32 32.84 -30.98 -27.98
N ASN A 33 33.16 -32.14 -28.56
CA ASN A 33 33.95 -32.23 -29.79
C ASN A 33 33.03 -32.20 -31.03
N ILE A 34 32.37 -31.06 -31.26
CA ILE A 34 31.42 -30.85 -32.37
C ILE A 34 32.16 -30.32 -33.61
N LEU A 35 33.08 -29.38 -33.40
CA LEU A 35 34.02 -28.91 -34.41
C LEU A 35 35.45 -29.27 -33.99
N PRO A 36 36.36 -29.64 -34.92
CA PRO A 36 37.76 -29.94 -34.60
C PRO A 36 38.42 -28.83 -33.78
N HIS A 37 38.81 -29.14 -32.53
CA HIS A 37 39.14 -28.13 -31.51
C HIS A 37 40.26 -27.17 -31.92
N GLU A 38 41.33 -27.68 -32.52
CA GLU A 38 42.52 -26.92 -32.94
C GLU A 38 42.28 -26.05 -34.18
N ARG A 39 41.21 -26.32 -34.93
CA ARG A 39 40.96 -25.67 -36.22
C ARG A 39 40.37 -24.28 -36.04
N VAL A 40 40.85 -23.31 -36.82
CA VAL A 40 40.35 -21.93 -36.82
C VAL A 40 39.28 -21.74 -37.90
N PHE A 41 38.19 -21.08 -37.53
CA PHE A 41 37.03 -20.80 -38.38
C PHE A 41 36.84 -19.28 -38.55
N PRO A 42 36.74 -18.77 -39.80
CA PRO A 42 36.57 -17.34 -40.06
C PRO A 42 35.09 -16.90 -40.06
N ILE A 43 34.79 -15.86 -39.29
CA ILE A 43 33.45 -15.27 -39.14
C ILE A 43 33.56 -13.75 -39.33
N GLN A 44 32.97 -13.21 -40.39
CA GLN A 44 32.86 -11.78 -40.65
C GLN A 44 31.58 -11.25 -40.00
N ILE A 45 31.71 -10.34 -39.04
CA ILE A 45 30.59 -9.65 -38.39
C ILE A 45 30.63 -8.17 -38.79
N GLY A 46 29.69 -7.76 -39.63
CA GLY A 46 29.68 -6.43 -40.24
C GLY A 46 31.01 -6.13 -40.92
N THR A 47 31.76 -5.16 -40.40
CA THR A 47 33.06 -4.73 -40.92
C THR A 47 34.28 -5.49 -40.38
N GLU A 48 34.14 -6.29 -39.31
CA GLU A 48 35.29 -6.96 -38.66
C GLU A 48 35.32 -8.48 -38.88
N LEU A 49 36.53 -9.03 -39.09
CA LEU A 49 36.79 -10.46 -39.25
C LEU A 49 37.26 -11.09 -37.93
N PHE A 50 36.46 -11.99 -37.38
CA PHE A 50 36.78 -12.80 -36.21
C PHE A 50 37.32 -14.17 -36.63
N LYS A 51 38.28 -14.68 -35.87
CA LYS A 51 38.89 -16.00 -36.07
C LYS A 51 38.81 -16.76 -34.75
N LEU A 52 37.93 -17.76 -34.69
CA LEU A 52 37.66 -18.53 -33.47
C LEU A 52 38.02 -20.00 -33.69
N SER A 53 38.50 -20.67 -32.64
CA SER A 53 38.84 -22.10 -32.70
C SER A 53 37.57 -22.96 -32.63
N GLY A 54 37.65 -24.20 -33.12
CA GLY A 54 36.57 -25.18 -32.98
C GLY A 54 36.23 -25.46 -31.52
N ALA A 55 37.21 -25.36 -30.62
CA ALA A 55 36.99 -25.45 -29.18
C ALA A 55 36.13 -24.27 -28.67
N SER A 56 36.43 -23.03 -29.09
CA SER A 56 35.64 -21.87 -28.71
C SER A 56 34.23 -21.91 -29.30
N LEU A 57 34.07 -22.30 -30.57
CA LEU A 57 32.74 -22.41 -31.19
C LEU A 57 31.91 -23.58 -30.64
N SER A 58 32.55 -24.61 -30.07
CA SER A 58 31.88 -25.73 -29.41
C SER A 58 31.62 -25.48 -27.91
N SER A 59 32.19 -24.43 -27.31
CA SER A 59 32.10 -24.20 -25.86
C SER A 59 30.67 -23.91 -25.41
N ASP A 60 29.87 -23.23 -26.23
CA ASP A 60 28.45 -22.94 -26.04
C ASP A 60 27.62 -23.44 -27.23
N ALA A 61 27.67 -24.75 -27.47
CA ALA A 61 26.92 -25.44 -28.51
C ALA A 61 25.81 -26.33 -27.91
N PRO A 62 24.72 -26.63 -28.65
CA PRO A 62 24.48 -26.30 -30.06
C PRO A 62 24.15 -24.82 -30.29
N SER A 63 24.86 -24.23 -31.26
CA SER A 63 24.74 -22.84 -31.69
C SER A 63 24.75 -22.71 -33.21
N TYR A 64 24.31 -21.57 -33.72
CA TYR A 64 24.30 -21.24 -35.15
C TYR A 64 25.69 -21.47 -35.80
N PHE A 65 26.76 -21.05 -35.12
CA PHE A 65 28.14 -21.26 -35.56
C PHE A 65 28.50 -22.74 -35.66
N SER A 66 28.23 -23.50 -34.60
CA SER A 66 28.55 -24.93 -34.55
C SER A 66 27.83 -25.71 -35.67
N GLN A 67 26.56 -25.39 -35.93
CA GLN A 67 25.76 -26.03 -36.96
C GLN A 67 26.22 -25.63 -38.37
N TYR A 68 26.48 -24.35 -38.62
CA TYR A 68 26.91 -23.83 -39.93
C TYR A 68 28.21 -24.50 -40.39
N PHE A 69 29.25 -24.49 -39.54
CA PHE A 69 30.54 -25.08 -39.91
C PHE A 69 30.52 -26.61 -39.91
N LEU A 70 29.70 -27.26 -39.07
CA LEU A 70 29.50 -28.72 -39.13
C LEU A 70 28.87 -29.15 -40.45
N CYS A 71 27.90 -28.39 -40.98
CA CYS A 71 27.31 -28.64 -42.29
C CYS A 71 28.33 -28.48 -43.42
N GLN A 72 29.18 -27.44 -43.39
CA GLN A 72 30.26 -27.30 -44.38
C GLN A 72 31.28 -28.44 -44.32
N LEU A 73 31.70 -28.85 -43.12
CA LEU A 73 32.64 -29.97 -42.94
C LEU A 73 32.09 -31.29 -43.47
N LYS A 74 30.79 -31.57 -43.25
CA LYS A 74 30.11 -32.75 -43.82
C LYS A 74 30.09 -32.68 -45.34
N GLN A 75 29.62 -31.58 -45.93
CA GLN A 75 29.59 -31.39 -47.38
C GLN A 75 30.98 -31.51 -48.03
N ALA A 76 32.04 -31.03 -47.36
CA ALA A 76 33.41 -31.19 -47.82
C ALA A 76 33.86 -32.66 -47.83
N SER A 77 33.57 -33.39 -46.75
CA SER A 77 33.86 -34.82 -46.61
C SER A 77 33.11 -35.65 -47.67
N ASP A 78 31.82 -35.37 -47.88
CA ASP A 78 30.97 -36.06 -48.85
C ASP A 78 31.43 -35.78 -50.30
N ALA A 79 31.97 -34.58 -50.56
CA ALA A 79 32.53 -34.18 -51.85
C ALA A 79 34.01 -34.59 -52.05
N GLY A 80 34.63 -35.27 -51.08
CA GLY A 80 36.05 -35.67 -51.13
C GLY A 80 37.04 -34.49 -51.17
N GLN A 81 36.62 -33.30 -50.74
CA GLN A 81 37.46 -32.10 -50.72
C GLN A 81 38.26 -32.01 -49.42
N ASP A 82 39.50 -31.51 -49.49
CA ASP A 82 40.24 -31.18 -48.27
C ASP A 82 39.45 -30.12 -47.48
N PRO A 83 39.07 -30.41 -46.22
CA PRO A 83 38.36 -29.44 -45.40
C PRO A 83 39.12 -28.12 -45.27
N SER A 84 40.46 -28.08 -45.40
CA SER A 84 41.27 -26.84 -45.45
C SER A 84 40.72 -25.80 -46.44
N THR A 85 40.29 -26.26 -47.63
CA THR A 85 39.90 -25.43 -48.77
C THR A 85 38.39 -25.24 -48.86
N ALA A 86 37.62 -26.17 -48.31
CA ALA A 86 36.16 -26.15 -48.38
C ALA A 86 35.47 -25.17 -47.40
N ILE A 87 36.13 -24.80 -46.29
CA ILE A 87 35.53 -23.88 -45.31
C ILE A 87 35.49 -22.45 -45.84
N ARG A 88 34.29 -21.88 -45.90
CA ARG A 88 34.02 -20.50 -46.30
C ARG A 88 33.80 -19.62 -45.08
N THR A 89 34.20 -18.35 -45.17
CA THR A 89 33.88 -17.33 -44.18
C THR A 89 32.37 -17.21 -44.00
N LEU A 90 31.91 -17.27 -42.76
CA LEU A 90 30.52 -16.97 -42.39
C LEU A 90 30.35 -15.45 -42.34
N TYR A 91 29.41 -14.89 -43.09
CA TYR A 91 29.12 -13.45 -43.11
C TYR A 91 27.81 -13.16 -42.38
N ILE A 92 27.82 -12.21 -41.44
CA ILE A 92 26.66 -11.81 -40.64
C ILE A 92 26.61 -10.28 -40.52
N ASP A 93 25.47 -9.68 -40.85
CA ASP A 93 25.21 -8.25 -40.72
C ASP A 93 24.75 -7.90 -39.29
N ARG A 94 25.72 -7.81 -38.37
CA ARG A 94 25.54 -7.49 -36.94
C ARG A 94 26.67 -6.57 -36.44
N ASP A 95 26.49 -6.03 -35.23
CA ASP A 95 27.45 -5.13 -34.59
C ASP A 95 28.72 -5.87 -34.11
N PRO A 96 29.92 -5.56 -34.63
CA PRO A 96 31.15 -6.19 -34.18
C PRO A 96 31.55 -5.78 -32.75
N VAL A 97 31.03 -4.67 -32.20
CA VAL A 97 31.32 -4.27 -30.81
C VAL A 97 30.65 -5.22 -29.83
N THR A 98 29.36 -5.53 -30.01
CA THR A 98 28.64 -6.53 -29.21
C THR A 98 29.21 -7.94 -29.44
N PHE A 99 29.64 -8.28 -30.66
CA PHE A 99 30.23 -9.59 -30.93
C PHE A 99 31.61 -9.82 -30.27
N LYS A 100 32.39 -8.77 -29.97
CA LYS A 100 33.64 -8.91 -29.20
C LYS A 100 33.38 -9.56 -27.84
N ASP A 101 32.34 -9.11 -27.15
CA ASP A 101 31.94 -9.68 -25.86
C ASP A 101 31.48 -11.15 -26.04
N ILE A 102 30.71 -11.48 -27.08
CA ILE A 102 30.34 -12.87 -27.42
C ILE A 102 31.57 -13.74 -27.72
N SER A 103 32.57 -13.19 -28.40
CA SER A 103 33.82 -13.91 -28.71
C SER A 103 34.62 -14.25 -27.44
N LEU A 104 34.58 -13.37 -26.43
CA LEU A 104 35.19 -13.61 -25.11
C LEU A 104 34.42 -14.72 -24.35
N HIS A 105 33.08 -14.70 -24.38
CA HIS A 105 32.27 -15.80 -23.82
C HIS A 105 32.61 -17.15 -24.46
N LEU A 106 32.66 -17.21 -25.80
CA LEU A 106 33.00 -18.43 -26.52
C LEU A 106 34.44 -18.92 -26.21
N GLN A 107 35.35 -18.02 -25.86
CA GLN A 107 36.70 -18.36 -25.38
C GLN A 107 36.73 -18.80 -23.90
N GLY A 108 35.62 -18.70 -23.16
CA GLY A 108 35.48 -19.11 -21.76
C GLY A 108 35.58 -17.98 -20.74
N TYR A 109 35.62 -16.71 -21.16
CA TYR A 109 35.61 -15.56 -20.25
C TYR A 109 34.19 -15.19 -19.82
N HIS A 110 34.03 -14.81 -18.54
CA HIS A 110 32.76 -14.33 -18.02
C HIS A 110 32.46 -12.89 -18.49
N VAL A 111 31.50 -12.74 -19.40
CA VAL A 111 31.03 -11.44 -19.90
C VAL A 111 30.00 -10.81 -18.95
N ARG A 112 30.22 -9.55 -18.56
CA ARG A 112 29.26 -8.77 -17.76
C ARG A 112 28.68 -7.59 -18.56
N PRO A 113 27.35 -7.36 -18.55
CA PRO A 113 26.76 -6.18 -19.15
C PRO A 113 27.30 -4.87 -18.55
N ARG A 114 27.34 -3.82 -19.39
CA ARG A 114 27.87 -2.49 -19.02
C ARG A 114 26.75 -1.56 -18.55
N ASP A 115 25.62 -1.62 -19.23
CA ASP A 115 24.40 -0.87 -18.99
C ASP A 115 23.19 -1.66 -19.54
N ALA A 116 21.98 -1.11 -19.40
CA ALA A 116 20.74 -1.74 -19.86
C ALA A 116 20.65 -1.89 -21.39
N THR A 117 21.27 -0.98 -22.16
CA THR A 117 21.31 -1.06 -23.63
C THR A 117 22.28 -2.14 -24.08
N HIS A 118 23.44 -2.26 -23.42
CA HIS A 118 24.38 -3.34 -23.69
C HIS A 118 23.77 -4.70 -23.35
N LEU A 119 23.11 -4.85 -22.20
CA LEU A 119 22.41 -6.09 -21.82
C LEU A 119 21.43 -6.54 -22.90
N VAL A 120 20.55 -5.65 -23.37
CA VAL A 120 19.54 -5.99 -24.38
C VAL A 120 20.16 -6.37 -25.73
N ARG A 121 21.19 -5.64 -26.19
CA ARG A 121 21.91 -5.99 -27.44
C ARG A 121 22.60 -7.35 -27.34
N LEU A 122 23.35 -7.55 -26.26
CA LEU A 122 24.11 -8.77 -26.02
C LEU A 122 23.19 -9.99 -25.88
N PHE A 123 22.04 -9.85 -25.23
CA PHE A 123 21.04 -10.92 -25.13
C PHE A 123 20.35 -11.20 -26.48
N ALA A 124 19.98 -10.18 -27.26
CA ALA A 124 19.38 -10.35 -28.57
C ALA A 124 20.33 -11.01 -29.59
N ASP A 125 21.63 -10.73 -29.51
CA ASP A 125 22.66 -11.42 -30.30
C ASP A 125 22.90 -12.84 -29.77
N ALA A 126 22.97 -13.06 -28.45
CA ALA A 126 23.08 -14.40 -27.86
C ALA A 126 21.91 -15.32 -28.24
N GLN A 127 20.68 -14.78 -28.31
CA GLN A 127 19.50 -15.48 -28.79
C GLN A 127 19.60 -15.77 -30.29
N PHE A 128 20.01 -14.80 -31.11
CA PHE A 128 20.17 -14.99 -32.57
C PHE A 128 21.21 -16.05 -32.94
N TYR A 129 22.30 -16.14 -32.19
CA TYR A 129 23.32 -17.17 -32.38
C TYR A 129 23.00 -18.51 -31.68
N SER A 130 21.89 -18.59 -30.94
CA SER A 130 21.52 -19.72 -30.07
C SER A 130 22.65 -20.11 -29.12
N LEU A 131 22.98 -19.23 -28.16
CA LEU A 131 24.03 -19.43 -27.16
C LEU A 131 23.43 -19.69 -25.76
N PRO A 132 23.04 -20.94 -25.45
CA PRO A 132 22.25 -21.25 -24.25
C PRO A 132 22.98 -20.93 -22.93
N LYS A 133 24.30 -21.12 -22.84
CA LYS A 133 25.05 -20.80 -21.61
C LYS A 133 25.17 -19.29 -21.44
N LEU A 134 25.41 -18.52 -22.51
CA LEU A 134 25.41 -17.06 -22.45
C LEU A 134 24.04 -16.52 -22.04
N MET A 135 22.95 -17.04 -22.63
CA MET A 135 21.59 -16.66 -22.26
C MET A 135 21.29 -16.95 -20.78
N SER A 136 21.71 -18.10 -20.26
CA SER A 136 21.57 -18.44 -18.83
C SER A 136 22.35 -17.49 -17.94
N GLN A 137 23.61 -17.18 -18.28
CA GLN A 137 24.45 -16.25 -17.52
C GLN A 137 23.85 -14.83 -17.50
N LEU A 138 23.41 -14.33 -18.66
CA LEU A 138 22.78 -13.00 -18.78
C LEU A 138 21.42 -12.93 -18.05
N TYR A 139 20.74 -14.06 -17.87
CA TYR A 139 19.53 -14.13 -17.05
C TYR A 139 19.82 -14.05 -15.55
N GLU A 140 20.99 -14.49 -15.08
CA GLU A 140 21.41 -14.40 -13.67
C GLU A 140 21.98 -13.01 -13.31
N GLU A 141 22.61 -12.31 -14.26
CA GLU A 141 23.15 -10.96 -14.10
C GLU A 141 22.14 -9.96 -13.48
N PRO A 142 22.60 -8.93 -12.73
CA PRO A 142 21.71 -7.91 -12.15
C PRO A 142 20.79 -7.25 -13.17
N ILE A 143 19.63 -6.81 -12.70
CA ILE A 143 18.68 -6.08 -13.54
C ILE A 143 19.23 -4.69 -13.79
N HIS A 144 19.45 -4.35 -15.07
CA HIS A 144 19.87 -3.02 -15.51
C HIS A 144 18.63 -2.28 -16.05
N ILE A 145 18.28 -1.15 -15.46
CA ILE A 145 17.07 -0.39 -15.79
C ILE A 145 17.25 1.10 -15.50
N THR A 146 16.64 1.97 -16.31
CA THR A 146 16.61 3.42 -16.05
C THR A 146 15.30 3.79 -15.38
N ILE A 147 15.34 4.57 -14.29
CA ILE A 147 14.16 5.10 -13.60
C ILE A 147 14.29 6.62 -13.57
N GLY A 148 13.31 7.32 -14.12
CA GLY A 148 13.44 8.73 -14.48
C GLY A 148 14.59 8.93 -15.45
N SER A 149 15.63 9.64 -15.00
CA SER A 149 16.90 9.86 -15.73
C SER A 149 18.09 9.06 -15.18
N THR A 150 17.90 8.26 -14.12
CA THR A 150 19.01 7.60 -13.40
C THR A 150 19.07 6.11 -13.73
N PRO A 151 20.24 5.56 -14.13
CA PRO A 151 20.43 4.13 -14.32
C PRO A 151 20.62 3.42 -12.97
N PHE A 152 19.99 2.26 -12.83
CA PHE A 152 20.10 1.38 -11.66
C PHE A 152 20.58 -0.01 -12.08
N GLN A 153 21.46 -0.58 -11.25
CA GLN A 153 21.88 -1.98 -11.30
C GLN A 153 21.38 -2.66 -10.03
N ILE A 154 20.45 -3.60 -10.17
CA ILE A 154 19.70 -4.19 -9.06
C ILE A 154 20.00 -5.70 -8.99
N PRO A 155 20.70 -6.20 -7.94
CA PRO A 155 20.88 -7.63 -7.72
C PRO A 155 19.52 -8.32 -7.53
N ARG A 156 19.24 -9.38 -8.29
CA ARG A 156 17.91 -10.06 -8.28
C ARG A 156 17.49 -10.55 -6.91
N GLU A 157 18.46 -11.11 -6.19
CA GLU A 157 18.27 -11.70 -4.88
C GLU A 157 17.70 -10.71 -3.86
N ILE A 158 17.90 -9.40 -4.06
CA ILE A 158 17.38 -8.38 -3.13
C ILE A 158 15.88 -8.50 -2.91
N PHE A 159 15.11 -8.84 -3.94
CA PHE A 159 13.65 -8.95 -3.82
C PHE A 159 13.24 -10.15 -2.98
N SER A 160 13.94 -11.28 -3.12
CA SER A 160 13.70 -12.50 -2.35
C SER A 160 14.26 -12.41 -0.92
N LEU A 161 15.42 -11.77 -0.73
CA LEU A 161 16.08 -11.59 0.57
C LEU A 161 15.42 -10.51 1.44
N SER A 162 14.73 -9.53 0.83
CA SER A 162 14.03 -8.45 1.55
C SER A 162 12.81 -8.87 2.38
N GLY A 163 12.48 -10.17 2.40
CA GLY A 163 11.33 -10.74 3.07
C GLY A 163 10.18 -11.14 2.11
N PRO A 164 9.14 -11.78 2.64
CA PRO A 164 8.01 -12.24 1.82
C PRO A 164 7.21 -11.07 1.23
N GLY A 165 6.42 -11.34 0.20
CA GLY A 165 5.52 -10.34 -0.41
C GLY A 165 6.21 -9.31 -1.33
N ASN A 166 7.52 -9.32 -1.49
CA ASN A 166 8.24 -8.46 -2.44
C ASN A 166 8.51 -9.12 -3.80
N THR A 167 8.06 -10.36 -4.00
CA THR A 167 8.09 -11.11 -5.26
C THR A 167 6.76 -11.88 -5.40
N PRO A 168 6.12 -11.93 -6.58
CA PRO A 168 6.50 -11.27 -7.83
C PRO A 168 6.23 -9.76 -7.82
N ASN A 169 7.15 -9.00 -8.42
CA ASN A 169 7.10 -7.54 -8.53
C ASN A 169 7.32 -7.08 -9.99
N PHE A 170 7.25 -5.78 -10.24
CA PHE A 170 7.47 -5.19 -11.57
C PHE A 170 8.77 -5.65 -12.24
N PHE A 171 9.88 -5.68 -11.49
CA PHE A 171 11.20 -6.06 -12.00
C PHE A 171 11.28 -7.56 -12.29
N THR A 172 10.74 -8.43 -11.43
CA THR A 172 10.77 -9.88 -11.67
C THR A 172 9.82 -10.29 -12.80
N LEU A 173 8.65 -9.66 -12.92
CA LEU A 173 7.66 -9.97 -13.96
C LEU A 173 8.05 -9.39 -15.33
N GLY A 174 8.40 -8.10 -15.36
CA GLY A 174 8.80 -7.42 -16.60
C GLY A 174 10.08 -8.02 -17.16
N PHE A 175 11.07 -8.32 -16.31
CA PHE A 175 12.28 -9.00 -16.75
C PHE A 175 11.99 -10.43 -17.21
N ALA A 176 11.11 -11.19 -16.53
CA ALA A 176 10.75 -12.52 -17.02
C ALA A 176 10.22 -12.47 -18.47
N MET A 177 9.36 -11.51 -18.83
CA MET A 177 8.81 -11.44 -20.19
C MET A 177 9.85 -11.14 -21.29
N PHE A 178 10.97 -10.46 -20.99
CA PHE A 178 12.05 -10.27 -21.97
C PHE A 178 12.91 -11.53 -22.19
N PHE A 179 12.77 -12.56 -21.33
CA PHE A 179 13.62 -13.75 -21.29
C PHE A 179 12.82 -15.07 -21.29
N SER A 180 11.49 -15.02 -21.23
CA SER A 180 10.57 -16.15 -21.42
C SER A 180 10.70 -16.73 -22.83
N ASN A 181 10.21 -17.96 -22.99
CA ASN A 181 10.39 -18.83 -24.16
C ASN A 181 10.66 -18.13 -25.50
N PRO A 182 11.65 -18.61 -26.30
CA PRO A 182 11.85 -18.18 -27.69
C PRO A 182 10.58 -18.26 -28.56
N GLU A 183 9.56 -19.00 -28.12
CA GLU A 183 8.28 -19.07 -28.80
C GLU A 183 7.40 -17.81 -28.67
N ASP A 184 7.40 -17.14 -27.52
CA ASP A 184 6.35 -16.16 -27.15
C ASP A 184 6.79 -14.69 -27.15
N LEU A 185 8.05 -14.38 -27.46
CA LEU A 185 8.62 -13.04 -27.21
C LEU A 185 8.01 -11.90 -28.05
N PHE A 186 7.33 -12.23 -29.16
CA PHE A 186 6.64 -11.28 -30.04
C PHE A 186 5.29 -11.86 -30.50
N PRO A 187 4.23 -11.77 -29.69
CA PRO A 187 2.91 -12.27 -30.09
C PRO A 187 2.42 -11.51 -31.33
N GLY A 188 2.28 -12.22 -32.45
CA GLY A 188 1.88 -11.67 -33.75
C GLY A 188 3.04 -11.31 -34.70
N LEU A 189 4.27 -11.76 -34.45
CA LEU A 189 5.40 -11.58 -35.37
C LEU A 189 5.95 -12.94 -35.84
N ASP A 190 5.72 -13.28 -37.11
CA ASP A 190 6.28 -14.50 -37.71
C ASP A 190 7.81 -14.42 -37.78
N LYS A 191 8.47 -15.49 -37.31
CA LYS A 191 9.94 -15.58 -37.20
C LYS A 191 10.60 -16.03 -38.50
N GLU A 192 9.81 -16.64 -39.38
CA GLU A 192 10.24 -17.16 -40.68
C GLU A 192 10.62 -15.99 -41.62
N GLY A 193 11.91 -15.62 -41.61
CA GLY A 193 12.44 -14.56 -42.46
C GLY A 193 12.93 -13.29 -41.72
N LEU A 194 12.95 -13.27 -40.38
CA LEU A 194 13.58 -12.18 -39.62
C LEU A 194 15.12 -12.25 -39.72
N ILE A 195 15.67 -11.72 -40.81
CA ILE A 195 17.12 -11.58 -41.05
C ILE A 195 17.79 -10.67 -40.00
N ARG A 196 17.01 -9.76 -39.39
CA ARG A 196 17.47 -8.74 -38.43
C ARG A 196 16.72 -8.89 -37.10
N PRO A 197 17.36 -8.53 -35.97
CA PRO A 197 16.68 -8.58 -34.68
C PRO A 197 15.64 -7.46 -34.61
N PRO A 198 14.55 -7.63 -33.86
CA PRO A 198 13.66 -6.53 -33.54
C PRO A 198 14.42 -5.46 -32.73
N SER A 199 14.04 -4.19 -32.93
CA SER A 199 14.64 -3.07 -32.20
C SER A 199 14.09 -3.01 -30.77
N ILE A 200 14.66 -3.82 -29.87
CA ILE A 200 14.28 -3.86 -28.46
C ILE A 200 14.92 -2.65 -27.76
N VAL A 201 14.08 -1.81 -27.15
CA VAL A 201 14.53 -0.67 -26.33
C VAL A 201 14.85 -1.15 -24.91
N ALA A 202 15.92 -0.61 -24.32
CA ALA A 202 16.29 -0.91 -22.93
C ALA A 202 15.16 -0.52 -21.95
N PRO A 203 14.88 -1.32 -20.91
CA PRO A 203 13.85 -1.02 -19.92
C PRO A 203 14.03 0.38 -19.29
N ASN A 204 12.97 1.18 -19.33
CA ASN A 204 12.93 2.53 -18.78
C ASN A 204 11.56 2.79 -18.11
N VAL A 205 11.58 3.40 -16.92
CA VAL A 205 10.40 3.89 -16.22
C VAL A 205 10.51 5.42 -16.06
N PRO A 206 10.08 6.22 -17.06
CA PRO A 206 10.38 7.64 -17.10
C PRO A 206 9.54 8.46 -16.10
N ASN A 207 8.32 8.00 -15.79
CA ASN A 207 7.34 8.72 -14.99
C ASN A 207 7.46 8.46 -13.46
N ARG A 208 8.67 8.13 -12.98
CA ARG A 208 8.94 7.75 -11.57
C ARG A 208 10.21 8.43 -11.06
N SER A 209 10.26 8.69 -9.75
CA SER A 209 11.39 9.38 -9.14
C SER A 209 12.52 8.39 -8.82
N ALA A 210 13.71 8.68 -9.35
CA ALA A 210 14.93 7.95 -9.02
C ALA A 210 15.27 8.03 -7.52
N GLU A 211 15.02 9.19 -6.89
CA GLU A 211 15.30 9.43 -5.47
C GLU A 211 14.41 8.55 -4.57
N VAL A 212 13.10 8.56 -4.84
CA VAL A 212 12.13 7.71 -4.13
C VAL A 212 12.47 6.23 -4.33
N PHE A 213 12.82 5.82 -5.54
CA PHE A 213 13.22 4.44 -5.80
C PHE A 213 14.52 4.05 -5.08
N GLN A 214 15.51 4.94 -4.99
CA GLN A 214 16.74 4.69 -4.24
C GLN A 214 16.47 4.50 -2.74
N GLU A 215 15.53 5.26 -2.15
CA GLU A 215 15.08 5.05 -0.77
C GLU A 215 14.36 3.69 -0.60
N LEU A 216 13.44 3.33 -1.51
CA LEU A 216 12.81 2.00 -1.51
C LEU A 216 13.84 0.87 -1.62
N LEU A 217 14.86 1.04 -2.47
CA LEU A 217 15.97 0.09 -2.62
C LEU A 217 16.83 0.00 -1.35
N HIS A 218 17.00 1.09 -0.60
CA HIS A 218 17.65 1.08 0.71
C HIS A 218 16.86 0.26 1.73
N MET A 219 15.51 0.35 1.72
CA MET A 219 14.64 -0.48 2.56
C MET A 219 14.63 -1.97 2.19
N LEU A 220 14.70 -2.29 0.89
CA LEU A 220 14.82 -3.67 0.40
C LEU A 220 16.16 -4.30 0.80
N ARG A 221 17.24 -3.52 0.93
CA ARG A 221 18.52 -3.96 1.53
C ARG A 221 18.44 -4.19 3.05
N GLY A 222 17.30 -3.92 3.68
CA GLY A 222 17.07 -4.10 5.12
C GLY A 222 17.27 -2.84 5.97
N TYR A 223 17.78 -1.75 5.42
CA TYR A 223 18.05 -0.53 6.18
C TYR A 223 16.77 0.29 6.45
N PRO A 224 16.65 0.97 7.61
CA PRO A 224 15.52 1.86 7.88
C PRO A 224 15.63 3.15 7.05
N VAL A 225 14.50 3.62 6.51
CA VAL A 225 14.38 4.96 5.91
C VAL A 225 13.72 5.91 6.90
N LYS A 226 14.31 7.10 7.05
CA LYS A 226 13.74 8.18 7.88
C LYS A 226 12.60 8.85 7.12
N ILE A 227 11.36 8.60 7.56
CA ILE A 227 10.19 9.34 7.07
C ILE A 227 10.32 10.80 7.51
N ARG A 228 10.37 11.71 6.53
CA ARG A 228 10.53 13.17 6.76
C ARG A 228 9.24 13.82 7.21
N ASP A 229 8.17 13.51 6.49
CA ASP A 229 6.80 13.98 6.70
C ASP A 229 5.82 12.98 6.05
N GLU A 230 4.52 13.22 6.18
CA GLU A 230 3.52 12.31 5.62
C GLU A 230 3.46 12.36 4.09
N ARG A 231 3.82 13.48 3.45
CA ARG A 231 3.87 13.55 1.98
C ARG A 231 4.97 12.63 1.44
N HIS A 232 6.15 12.63 2.06
CA HIS A 232 7.25 11.72 1.73
C HIS A 232 6.84 10.26 1.90
N ARG A 233 6.09 9.92 2.97
CA ARG A 233 5.51 8.57 3.13
C ARG A 233 4.56 8.21 1.99
N GLN A 234 3.68 9.13 1.58
CA GLN A 234 2.74 8.89 0.49
C GLN A 234 3.44 8.75 -0.87
N GLU A 235 4.53 9.49 -1.11
CA GLU A 235 5.37 9.34 -2.31
C GLU A 235 6.06 7.97 -2.33
N LEU A 236 6.62 7.51 -1.20
CA LEU A 236 7.16 6.15 -1.05
C LEU A 236 6.08 5.07 -1.26
N LEU A 237 4.92 5.19 -0.61
CA LEU A 237 3.81 4.24 -0.74
C LEU A 237 3.27 4.15 -2.17
N LYS A 238 3.15 5.29 -2.86
CA LYS A 238 2.69 5.37 -4.27
C LYS A 238 3.59 4.56 -5.21
N ASP A 239 4.89 4.72 -5.09
CA ASP A 239 5.85 4.02 -5.96
C ASP A 239 6.04 2.57 -5.51
N CYS A 240 6.05 2.29 -4.21
CA CYS A 240 6.04 0.93 -3.63
C CYS A 240 4.85 0.09 -4.14
N ARG A 241 3.65 0.69 -4.18
CA ARG A 241 2.43 0.10 -4.75
C ARG A 241 2.56 -0.15 -6.26
N TRP A 242 3.17 0.76 -7.00
CA TRP A 242 3.37 0.63 -8.46
C TRP A 242 4.37 -0.46 -8.82
N TYR A 243 5.50 -0.55 -8.09
CA TYR A 243 6.47 -1.64 -8.26
C TYR A 243 5.96 -3.00 -7.73
N ASN A 244 4.82 -3.03 -7.03
CA ASN A 244 4.20 -4.20 -6.41
C ASN A 244 5.05 -4.84 -5.28
N PHE A 245 5.72 -4.03 -4.46
CA PHE A 245 6.43 -4.52 -3.26
C PHE A 245 5.46 -4.59 -2.07
N LYS A 246 4.70 -5.69 -1.94
CA LYS A 246 3.62 -5.80 -0.93
C LYS A 246 4.14 -5.95 0.50
N GLY A 247 5.28 -6.62 0.69
CA GLY A 247 5.93 -6.67 2.01
C GLY A 247 6.45 -5.31 2.45
N LEU A 248 7.06 -4.56 1.53
CA LEU A 248 7.54 -3.21 1.79
C LEU A 248 6.39 -2.21 2.03
N GLU A 249 5.27 -2.35 1.32
CA GLU A 249 4.05 -1.53 1.53
C GLU A 249 3.56 -1.67 2.98
N GLN A 250 3.49 -2.90 3.51
CA GLN A 250 3.06 -3.18 4.89
C GLN A 250 4.04 -2.68 5.97
N ARG A 251 5.31 -2.47 5.63
CA ARG A 251 6.31 -1.80 6.49
C ARG A 251 6.20 -0.27 6.46
N LEU A 252 5.75 0.30 5.34
CA LEU A 252 5.61 1.75 5.15
C LEU A 252 4.30 2.34 5.68
N ILE A 253 3.23 1.54 5.73
CA ILE A 253 1.93 1.93 6.30
C ILE A 253 2.10 2.42 7.76
N PRO A 254 1.49 3.56 8.15
CA PRO A 254 1.47 4.00 9.56
C PRO A 254 0.81 2.94 10.45
N HIS A 255 1.51 2.53 11.49
CA HIS A 255 1.03 1.57 12.48
C HIS A 255 1.76 1.80 13.80
N GLU A 256 1.11 1.47 14.91
CA GLU A 256 1.72 1.41 16.24
C GLU A 256 1.41 0.04 16.85
N LYS A 257 2.35 -0.52 17.61
CA LYS A 257 2.17 -1.79 18.33
C LYS A 257 2.39 -1.54 19.82
N GLY A 258 1.49 -2.05 20.65
CA GLY A 258 1.55 -1.90 22.10
C GLY A 258 1.24 -3.22 22.82
N PHE A 259 1.40 -3.18 24.15
CA PHE A 259 0.89 -4.22 25.03
C PHE A 259 -0.04 -3.56 26.05
N ASN A 260 -1.32 -3.88 25.95
CA ASN A 260 -2.35 -3.41 26.86
C ASN A 260 -2.25 -4.21 28.17
N GLN A 261 -1.73 -3.58 29.22
CA GLN A 261 -1.54 -4.22 30.52
C GLN A 261 -2.85 -4.60 31.22
N VAL A 262 -3.92 -3.83 31.02
CA VAL A 262 -5.23 -4.07 31.64
C VAL A 262 -5.92 -5.29 31.01
N ARG A 263 -5.85 -5.42 29.68
CA ARG A 263 -6.40 -6.58 28.94
C ARG A 263 -5.45 -7.78 28.87
N GLY A 264 -4.16 -7.58 29.14
CA GLY A 264 -3.12 -8.61 29.00
C GLY A 264 -2.88 -9.04 27.54
N ARG A 265 -3.08 -8.13 26.57
CA ARG A 265 -3.02 -8.43 25.13
C ARG A 265 -2.01 -7.55 24.40
N GLU A 266 -1.34 -8.10 23.40
CA GLU A 266 -0.67 -7.30 22.36
C GLU A 266 -1.72 -6.67 21.45
N GLU A 267 -1.55 -5.39 21.09
CA GLU A 267 -2.49 -4.63 20.25
C GLU A 267 -1.76 -3.90 19.11
N ILE A 268 -2.48 -3.65 18.02
CA ILE A 268 -1.99 -2.91 16.85
C ILE A 268 -2.98 -1.81 16.45
N VAL A 269 -2.49 -0.57 16.38
CA VAL A 269 -3.22 0.57 15.84
C VAL A 269 -2.99 0.63 14.33
N LEU A 270 -4.08 0.66 13.55
CA LEU A 270 -4.02 0.77 12.09
C LEU A 270 -5.21 1.55 11.53
N GLY A 271 -4.97 2.42 10.54
CA GLY A 271 -6.04 3.09 9.80
C GLY A 271 -6.91 2.10 9.01
N LEU A 272 -8.23 2.26 9.04
CA LEU A 272 -9.19 1.46 8.25
C LEU A 272 -8.80 1.40 6.75
N ARG A 273 -8.21 2.47 6.24
CA ARG A 273 -7.85 2.59 4.83
C ARG A 273 -6.84 1.53 4.37
N ASP A 274 -6.01 1.01 5.28
CA ASP A 274 -4.86 0.13 5.01
C ASP A 274 -5.04 -1.33 5.49
N ILE A 275 -6.21 -1.69 6.04
CA ILE A 275 -6.54 -3.06 6.43
C ILE A 275 -6.69 -3.97 5.20
N MET A 276 -6.00 -5.12 5.23
CA MET A 276 -6.10 -6.17 4.22
C MET A 276 -6.91 -7.37 4.76
N LYS A 277 -7.88 -7.86 3.97
CA LYS A 277 -8.75 -8.99 4.32
C LYS A 277 -8.03 -10.26 4.81
N SER A 278 -6.79 -10.48 4.34
CA SER A 278 -5.97 -11.65 4.70
C SER A 278 -5.37 -11.56 6.11
N GLY A 279 -5.19 -10.35 6.65
CA GLY A 279 -4.66 -10.13 8.00
C GLY A 279 -5.68 -10.26 9.11
N ILE A 280 -6.98 -10.30 8.78
CA ILE A 280 -8.08 -10.34 9.76
C ILE A 280 -8.28 -11.75 10.31
N SER A 281 -8.29 -11.84 11.63
CA SER A 281 -8.73 -13.01 12.40
C SER A 281 -9.71 -12.60 13.50
N VAL A 282 -10.36 -13.59 14.11
CA VAL A 282 -11.26 -13.39 15.25
C VAL A 282 -10.75 -14.26 16.40
N ALA A 283 -10.59 -13.65 17.57
CA ALA A 283 -10.18 -14.32 18.81
C ALA A 283 -11.40 -14.46 19.72
N ASN A 284 -11.86 -15.69 19.94
CA ASN A 284 -13.00 -15.97 20.82
C ASN A 284 -12.63 -15.68 22.28
N GLU A 285 -13.48 -14.92 22.97
CA GLU A 285 -13.34 -14.55 24.38
C GLU A 285 -14.73 -14.62 25.03
N PRO A 286 -15.31 -15.84 25.20
CA PRO A 286 -16.66 -16.01 25.74
C PRO A 286 -16.74 -15.48 27.17
N VAL A 287 -17.76 -14.68 27.44
CA VAL A 287 -18.03 -14.08 28.76
C VAL A 287 -19.27 -14.72 29.36
N GLU A 288 -19.40 -14.73 30.69
CA GLU A 288 -20.67 -15.12 31.32
C GLU A 288 -21.82 -14.24 30.80
N GLY A 289 -22.85 -14.89 30.23
CA GLY A 289 -23.96 -14.23 29.55
C GLY A 289 -23.80 -14.04 28.04
N ASP A 290 -22.59 -14.15 27.46
CA ASP A 290 -22.38 -14.13 26.01
C ASP A 290 -21.27 -15.11 25.54
N PRO A 291 -21.64 -16.34 25.17
CA PRO A 291 -20.68 -17.34 24.68
C PRO A 291 -20.19 -17.07 23.25
N LEU A 292 -20.77 -16.09 22.54
CA LEU A 292 -20.35 -15.67 21.20
C LEU A 292 -19.44 -14.43 21.23
N ALA A 293 -19.08 -13.95 22.43
CA ALA A 293 -18.17 -12.84 22.60
C ALA A 293 -16.79 -13.15 21.99
N ALA A 294 -16.29 -12.24 21.16
CA ALA A 294 -14.99 -12.34 20.50
C ALA A 294 -14.46 -10.95 20.13
N TRP A 295 -13.16 -10.87 19.81
CA TRP A 295 -12.51 -9.64 19.33
C TRP A 295 -11.88 -9.85 17.97
N VAL A 296 -11.84 -8.79 17.16
CA VAL A 296 -11.14 -8.81 15.88
C VAL A 296 -9.66 -8.56 16.11
N ASN A 297 -8.83 -9.47 15.61
CA ASN A 297 -7.38 -9.35 15.63
C ASN A 297 -6.84 -9.11 14.22
N TYR A 298 -5.64 -8.53 14.14
CA TYR A 298 -4.97 -8.22 12.89
C TYR A 298 -3.48 -8.58 12.92
N ALA A 299 -3.02 -9.23 11.84
CA ALA A 299 -1.61 -9.38 11.49
C ALA A 299 -1.38 -8.73 10.13
N ARG A 300 -0.42 -7.80 10.00
CA ARG A 300 -0.07 -7.24 8.69
C ARG A 300 0.49 -8.34 7.79
N PRO A 301 -0.10 -8.59 6.60
CA PRO A 301 0.42 -9.60 5.69
C PRO A 301 1.91 -9.37 5.38
N TYR A 302 2.69 -10.46 5.34
CA TYR A 302 4.13 -10.44 5.04
C TYR A 302 5.03 -9.71 6.06
N ALA A 303 4.48 -9.09 7.11
CA ALA A 303 5.23 -8.30 8.08
C ALA A 303 5.08 -8.75 9.54
N ASP A 304 3.97 -9.41 9.90
CA ASP A 304 3.69 -9.89 11.26
C ASP A 304 3.43 -11.40 11.29
N ASP A 305 4.09 -12.11 12.23
CA ASP A 305 3.92 -13.57 12.43
C ASP A 305 2.67 -13.93 13.25
N LYS A 306 2.15 -12.98 14.05
CA LYS A 306 1.03 -13.17 14.99
C LYS A 306 0.01 -12.05 14.84
N ALA A 307 -1.26 -12.37 15.07
CA ALA A 307 -2.35 -11.42 15.06
C ALA A 307 -2.60 -10.82 16.45
N MET A 308 -2.51 -9.49 16.54
CA MET A 308 -2.69 -8.69 17.75
C MET A 308 -4.12 -8.12 17.81
N GLU A 309 -4.61 -7.69 18.97
CA GLU A 309 -5.93 -7.05 19.08
C GLU A 309 -5.98 -5.78 18.22
N LEU A 310 -6.99 -5.64 17.35
CA LEU A 310 -7.04 -4.52 16.40
C LEU A 310 -7.65 -3.27 17.04
N VAL A 311 -6.88 -2.19 17.05
CA VAL A 311 -7.36 -0.83 17.30
C VAL A 311 -7.47 -0.11 15.95
N LEU A 312 -8.70 -0.02 15.45
CA LEU A 312 -9.05 0.57 14.17
C LEU A 312 -9.08 2.11 14.26
N GLU A 313 -8.25 2.80 13.49
CA GLU A 313 -8.30 4.25 13.38
C GLU A 313 -9.16 4.70 12.18
N ILE A 314 -10.08 5.64 12.44
CA ILE A 314 -10.93 6.29 11.44
C ILE A 314 -10.84 7.81 11.66
N GLY A 315 -10.42 8.55 10.64
CA GLY A 315 -10.24 10.00 10.69
C GLY A 315 -11.13 10.77 9.71
N GLU A 316 -10.68 11.96 9.32
CA GLU A 316 -11.24 12.79 8.24
C GLU A 316 -12.70 13.23 8.45
N GLU A 317 -13.18 13.29 9.71
CA GLU A 317 -14.60 13.62 10.03
C GLU A 317 -15.62 12.64 9.40
N ALA A 318 -15.18 11.42 9.06
CA ALA A 318 -15.98 10.44 8.32
C ALA A 318 -16.92 9.57 9.17
N THR A 319 -17.04 9.87 10.47
CA THR A 319 -17.90 9.18 11.43
C THR A 319 -18.74 10.18 12.22
N GLN A 320 -20.05 9.96 12.26
CA GLN A 320 -20.97 10.68 13.14
C GLN A 320 -21.53 9.71 14.17
N LEU A 321 -21.60 10.14 15.42
CA LEU A 321 -22.29 9.42 16.48
C LEU A 321 -23.67 10.02 16.69
N HIS A 322 -24.68 9.17 16.76
CA HIS A 322 -26.03 9.48 17.18
C HIS A 322 -26.21 8.87 18.58
N ILE A 323 -26.51 9.70 19.56
CA ILE A 323 -26.72 9.30 20.96
C ILE A 323 -28.24 9.32 21.17
N GLY A 324 -28.84 8.14 21.39
CA GLY A 324 -30.27 8.00 21.61
C GLY A 324 -30.73 8.53 22.98
N PRO A 325 -32.04 8.54 23.24
CA PRO A 325 -32.59 8.87 24.56
C PRO A 325 -32.09 7.95 25.69
N GLY A 326 -31.62 6.74 25.39
CA GLY A 326 -30.90 5.88 26.35
C GLY A 326 -29.45 6.31 26.66
N GLY A 327 -29.01 7.47 26.17
CA GLY A 327 -27.68 8.02 26.45
C GLY A 327 -26.55 7.07 26.03
N LYS A 328 -25.67 6.72 26.97
CA LYS A 328 -24.48 5.87 26.76
C LYS A 328 -24.83 4.46 26.26
N GLU A 329 -26.01 3.95 26.61
CA GLU A 329 -26.42 2.59 26.24
C GLU A 329 -26.94 2.51 24.79
N GLU A 330 -27.30 3.66 24.20
CA GLU A 330 -27.94 3.78 22.89
C GLU A 330 -27.11 4.63 21.91
N VAL A 331 -25.80 4.39 21.85
CA VAL A 331 -24.91 5.09 20.91
C VAL A 331 -24.75 4.30 19.60
N ARG A 332 -24.88 5.03 18.48
CA ARG A 332 -24.88 4.48 17.12
C ARG A 332 -23.95 5.29 16.22
N ALA A 333 -23.09 4.62 15.45
CA ALA A 333 -22.21 5.24 14.48
C ALA A 333 -22.79 5.17 13.06
N GLU A 334 -22.76 6.33 12.38
CA GLU A 334 -22.94 6.47 10.94
C GLU A 334 -21.59 6.73 10.27
N PHE A 335 -21.38 6.13 9.10
CA PHE A 335 -20.17 6.29 8.31
C PHE A 335 -20.46 6.95 6.97
N PHE A 336 -19.56 7.84 6.55
CA PHE A 336 -19.68 8.60 5.30
C PHE A 336 -18.59 8.21 4.29
N THR A 337 -18.56 8.90 3.15
CA THR A 337 -17.53 8.81 2.10
C THR A 337 -17.22 7.36 1.67
N ASP A 338 -15.96 7.02 1.37
CA ASP A 338 -15.55 5.65 1.08
C ASP A 338 -15.36 4.81 2.36
N ILE A 339 -15.32 5.45 3.54
CA ILE A 339 -15.24 4.78 4.85
C ILE A 339 -16.46 3.87 5.06
N LYS A 340 -17.68 4.31 4.70
CA LYS A 340 -18.89 3.47 4.75
C LYS A 340 -18.73 2.15 3.97
N ALA A 341 -18.21 2.24 2.74
CA ALA A 341 -17.98 1.07 1.88
C ALA A 341 -16.82 0.19 2.36
N LYS A 342 -15.83 0.75 3.06
CA LYS A 342 -14.74 -0.02 3.70
C LYS A 342 -15.23 -0.74 4.96
N MET A 343 -16.04 -0.10 5.80
CA MET A 343 -16.65 -0.74 6.97
C MET A 343 -17.56 -1.90 6.60
N ALA A 344 -18.45 -1.73 5.60
CA ALA A 344 -19.30 -2.82 5.11
C ALA A 344 -18.48 -4.05 4.67
N LYS A 345 -17.39 -3.85 3.91
CA LYS A 345 -16.46 -4.91 3.49
C LYS A 345 -15.69 -5.53 4.65
N LEU A 346 -15.30 -4.74 5.65
CA LEU A 346 -14.64 -5.22 6.86
C LEU A 346 -15.56 -6.18 7.62
N PHE A 347 -16.82 -5.79 7.83
CA PHE A 347 -17.81 -6.66 8.48
C PHE A 347 -18.14 -7.89 7.63
N GLU A 348 -18.22 -7.79 6.29
CA GLU A 348 -18.41 -8.94 5.39
C GLU A 348 -17.30 -10.00 5.58
N VAL A 349 -16.03 -9.55 5.70
CA VAL A 349 -14.90 -10.43 5.99
C VAL A 349 -15.02 -11.03 7.39
N ILE A 350 -15.42 -10.26 8.41
CA ILE A 350 -15.61 -10.76 9.78
C ILE A 350 -16.72 -11.82 9.83
N ALA A 351 -17.87 -11.56 9.21
CA ALA A 351 -18.97 -12.52 9.11
C ALA A 351 -18.56 -13.82 8.40
N THR A 352 -17.74 -13.71 7.35
CA THR A 352 -17.12 -14.86 6.66
C THR A 352 -16.20 -15.65 7.59
N LYS A 353 -15.37 -14.97 8.41
CA LYS A 353 -14.46 -15.61 9.39
C LYS A 353 -15.22 -16.30 10.53
N LEU A 354 -16.40 -15.80 10.89
CA LEU A 354 -17.33 -16.41 11.85
C LEU A 354 -18.17 -17.55 11.25
N ASN A 355 -18.06 -17.84 9.95
CA ASN A 355 -18.88 -18.81 9.21
C ASN A 355 -20.40 -18.53 9.29
N LEU A 356 -20.80 -17.26 9.36
CA LEU A 356 -22.22 -16.90 9.42
C LEU A 356 -22.91 -17.13 8.05
N PRO A 357 -24.13 -17.71 8.03
CA PRO A 357 -24.92 -17.84 6.81
C PRO A 357 -25.08 -16.52 6.03
N PRO A 358 -25.14 -16.54 4.68
CA PRO A 358 -25.25 -15.32 3.87
C PRO A 358 -26.48 -14.45 4.12
N PHE A 359 -27.52 -14.99 4.77
CA PHE A 359 -28.75 -14.28 5.12
C PHE A 359 -28.80 -13.81 6.59
N THR A 360 -27.91 -14.32 7.45
CA THR A 360 -27.74 -13.89 8.83
C THR A 360 -26.54 -12.94 8.91
N GLN A 361 -26.63 -11.84 8.18
CA GLN A 361 -25.65 -10.78 8.29
C GLN A 361 -25.91 -10.01 9.60
N PRO A 362 -24.90 -9.73 10.44
CA PRO A 362 -25.06 -9.01 11.70
C PRO A 362 -25.75 -7.66 11.48
N SER A 363 -26.57 -7.20 12.44
CA SER A 363 -27.47 -6.04 12.28
C SER A 363 -26.80 -4.65 12.16
N GLY A 364 -25.53 -4.59 11.79
CA GLY A 364 -24.83 -3.41 11.28
C GLY A 364 -24.23 -3.63 9.87
N LEU A 365 -24.80 -4.57 9.10
CA LEU A 365 -24.28 -5.07 7.81
C LEU A 365 -25.40 -5.14 6.74
N LEU A 366 -26.59 -4.57 7.01
CA LEU A 366 -27.76 -4.66 6.13
C LEU A 366 -27.70 -3.65 4.97
N MET A 367 -26.71 -3.81 4.09
CA MET A 367 -26.63 -3.03 2.85
C MET A 367 -27.54 -3.61 1.76
N ALA A 368 -28.57 -2.85 1.42
CA ALA A 368 -29.60 -3.22 0.47
C ALA A 368 -29.06 -3.58 -0.94
N LYS A 369 -29.00 -4.87 -1.25
CA LYS A 369 -28.91 -5.35 -2.63
C LYS A 369 -30.31 -5.35 -3.25
N GLY A 370 -30.70 -4.23 -3.85
CA GLY A 370 -32.06 -4.01 -4.36
C GLY A 370 -32.55 -5.12 -5.31
N GLY A 371 -33.69 -5.73 -4.97
CA GLY A 371 -34.13 -7.00 -5.59
C GLY A 371 -35.63 -7.36 -5.46
N ARG A 372 -36.52 -6.36 -5.58
CA ARG A 372 -37.94 -6.44 -6.02
C ARG A 372 -38.85 -7.60 -5.52
N GLY A 373 -39.86 -7.24 -4.72
CA GLY A 373 -41.06 -8.04 -4.38
C GLY A 373 -40.99 -8.66 -2.98
N SER A 374 -42.00 -8.57 -2.09
CA SER A 374 -43.43 -8.24 -2.25
C SER A 374 -44.02 -7.55 -0.99
N GLU A 375 -45.08 -6.75 -1.19
CA GLU A 375 -46.05 -6.09 -0.26
C GLU A 375 -45.77 -5.87 1.25
N PRO A 376 -46.17 -4.71 1.82
CA PRO A 376 -45.89 -4.35 3.21
C PRO A 376 -46.95 -4.86 4.20
N SER A 377 -46.51 -5.47 5.30
CA SER A 377 -47.29 -5.54 6.55
C SER A 377 -46.91 -4.38 7.46
N THR A 378 -47.92 -3.62 7.92
CA THR A 378 -47.73 -2.43 8.75
C THR A 378 -47.39 -2.77 10.20
N SER A 379 -46.14 -2.51 10.61
CA SER A 379 -45.71 -2.41 12.01
C SER A 379 -44.74 -1.23 12.15
N ARG A 380 -45.12 -0.20 12.91
CA ARG A 380 -44.54 1.15 12.77
C ARG A 380 -43.24 1.41 13.56
N ASP A 381 -42.74 0.41 14.28
CA ASP A 381 -41.54 0.51 15.13
C ASP A 381 -40.31 -0.24 14.56
N ALA A 382 -40.45 -0.92 13.41
CA ALA A 382 -39.37 -1.69 12.79
C ALA A 382 -38.48 -0.87 11.82
N LEU A 383 -38.46 0.46 11.95
CA LEU A 383 -37.71 1.39 11.08
C LEU A 383 -36.50 2.03 11.78
N LEU A 384 -35.97 1.39 12.83
CA LEU A 384 -34.75 1.80 13.54
C LEU A 384 -33.49 1.44 12.73
N SER A 385 -33.26 2.18 11.65
CA SER A 385 -32.00 2.36 10.89
C SER A 385 -31.02 1.17 10.87
N GLU A 386 -31.25 0.22 9.96
CA GLU A 386 -30.42 -0.99 9.76
C GLU A 386 -28.96 -0.74 9.29
N ASP A 387 -28.60 0.53 9.04
CA ASP A 387 -27.32 1.00 8.49
C ASP A 387 -26.42 1.65 9.58
N LEU A 388 -26.86 1.66 10.85
CA LEU A 388 -26.14 2.23 11.99
C LEU A 388 -25.46 1.18 12.89
N VAL A 389 -24.13 1.30 13.02
CA VAL A 389 -23.33 0.37 13.82
C VAL A 389 -23.43 0.69 15.31
N ARG A 390 -23.59 -0.33 16.17
CA ARG A 390 -23.62 -0.14 17.62
C ARG A 390 -22.24 0.32 18.13
N VAL A 391 -22.24 1.34 18.98
CA VAL A 391 -21.06 1.86 19.66
C VAL A 391 -21.18 1.59 21.16
N ILE A 392 -20.05 1.24 21.78
CA ILE A 392 -19.90 1.12 23.23
C ILE A 392 -18.91 2.21 23.65
N LEU A 393 -19.40 3.21 24.39
CA LEU A 393 -18.56 4.19 25.07
C LEU A 393 -18.05 3.56 26.37
N ASP A 394 -16.90 2.89 26.26
CA ASP A 394 -16.21 2.26 27.39
C ASP A 394 -15.84 3.32 28.45
N PRO A 395 -16.05 3.09 29.76
CA PRO A 395 -15.59 4.01 30.81
C PRO A 395 -14.10 4.34 30.75
N GLU A 396 -13.28 3.43 30.23
CA GLU A 396 -11.83 3.62 30.05
C GLU A 396 -11.47 4.35 28.73
N ALA A 397 -12.46 4.77 27.93
CA ALA A 397 -12.22 5.46 26.66
C ALA A 397 -11.79 6.92 26.88
N SER A 398 -10.71 7.33 26.21
CA SER A 398 -10.24 8.72 26.24
C SER A 398 -11.06 9.58 25.26
N ILE A 399 -12.12 10.23 25.74
CA ILE A 399 -13.04 11.03 24.93
C ILE A 399 -12.77 12.53 25.14
N THR A 400 -12.62 13.26 24.04
CA THR A 400 -12.53 14.72 24.01
C THR A 400 -13.70 15.27 23.18
N LEU A 401 -14.55 16.09 23.78
CA LEU A 401 -15.69 16.74 23.11
C LEU A 401 -15.45 18.26 23.07
N ASP A 402 -15.50 18.84 21.89
CA ASP A 402 -15.24 20.27 21.63
C ASP A 402 -13.86 20.81 22.11
N GLY A 403 -12.97 19.92 22.54
CA GLY A 403 -11.66 20.21 23.11
C GLY A 403 -11.54 20.08 24.62
N GLN A 404 -12.62 19.74 25.32
CA GLN A 404 -12.58 19.39 26.75
C GLN A 404 -12.62 17.87 26.90
N PRO A 405 -11.96 17.29 27.92
CA PRO A 405 -12.21 15.91 28.31
C PRO A 405 -13.71 15.74 28.58
N TRP A 406 -14.33 14.72 27.98
CA TRP A 406 -15.71 14.38 28.27
C TRP A 406 -15.73 13.23 29.26
N THR A 407 -16.45 13.39 30.36
CA THR A 407 -16.72 12.28 31.28
C THR A 407 -18.18 11.88 31.23
N ALA A 408 -18.39 10.58 31.41
CA ALA A 408 -19.70 9.97 31.28
C ALA A 408 -20.69 10.50 32.35
N ASP A 409 -20.22 10.95 33.52
CA ASP A 409 -21.07 11.24 34.68
C ASP A 409 -21.59 12.69 34.72
N GLU A 410 -21.19 13.53 33.76
CA GLU A 410 -21.65 14.91 33.64
C GLU A 410 -22.99 15.03 32.89
N SER A 411 -23.34 14.08 32.01
CA SER A 411 -24.56 14.16 31.19
C SER A 411 -25.85 13.93 31.99
N ASP A 412 -25.80 13.19 33.10
CA ASP A 412 -26.99 12.87 33.90
C ASP A 412 -27.39 14.03 34.86
N GLN A 413 -26.53 15.04 35.03
CA GLN A 413 -26.76 16.12 36.00
C GLN A 413 -27.50 17.35 35.43
N THR A 414 -27.63 17.48 34.11
CA THR A 414 -28.24 18.65 33.46
C THR A 414 -29.78 18.59 33.34
N ALA A 415 -30.43 17.54 33.85
CA ALA A 415 -31.86 17.30 33.72
C ALA A 415 -32.76 17.87 34.84
N HIS A 416 -32.28 18.82 35.67
CA HIS A 416 -33.08 19.46 36.73
C HIS A 416 -33.19 20.99 36.56
N PRO A 417 -34.40 21.53 36.24
CA PRO A 417 -34.61 22.98 36.18
C PRO A 417 -34.84 23.56 37.58
N SER A 418 -33.84 24.24 38.14
CA SER A 418 -33.99 25.01 39.38
C SER A 418 -34.46 26.45 39.09
N LEU A 419 -35.63 26.80 39.64
CA LEU A 419 -36.21 28.14 39.58
C LEU A 419 -35.49 29.11 40.55
N PRO A 420 -35.48 30.43 40.27
CA PRO A 420 -34.74 31.41 41.07
C PRO A 420 -35.48 31.79 42.36
N ALA A 421 -34.74 31.94 43.46
CA ALA A 421 -35.25 32.44 44.74
C ALA A 421 -34.64 33.81 45.07
N ASN A 422 -35.49 34.83 45.17
CA ASN A 422 -35.14 36.12 45.78
C ASN A 422 -35.01 35.98 47.31
N GLY A 423 -34.08 36.71 47.93
CA GLY A 423 -33.96 36.80 49.39
C GLY A 423 -33.02 37.93 49.82
N THR A 424 -33.58 38.99 50.40
CA THR A 424 -32.89 40.26 50.68
C THR A 424 -32.44 40.38 52.15
N THR A 425 -31.51 41.31 52.42
CA THR A 425 -31.26 42.06 53.68
C THR A 425 -30.04 41.71 54.57
N ASN A 426 -29.05 42.61 54.51
CA ASN A 426 -28.39 43.36 55.60
C ASN A 426 -28.02 42.65 56.93
N ASN A 427 -26.72 42.69 57.28
CA ASN A 427 -26.24 43.60 58.35
C ASN A 427 -24.69 43.69 58.43
N THR A 428 -24.20 44.91 58.68
CA THR A 428 -22.85 45.30 59.16
C THR A 428 -23.08 46.20 60.40
N PRO A 429 -22.12 46.45 61.34
CA PRO A 429 -20.89 47.24 61.07
C PRO A 429 -19.65 46.96 61.98
N GLY A 430 -18.53 47.69 61.74
CA GLY A 430 -17.33 47.78 62.62
C GLY A 430 -15.98 47.65 61.89
N THR A 431 -15.47 48.65 61.13
CA THR A 431 -14.72 49.87 61.56
C THR A 431 -13.36 49.54 62.19
N THR A 432 -12.17 49.75 61.58
CA THR A 432 -11.35 50.99 61.35
C THR A 432 -10.24 50.71 60.29
N ILE A 433 -9.87 51.50 59.24
CA ILE A 433 -9.34 52.90 59.09
C ILE A 433 -7.91 53.07 59.71
N PRO A 434 -6.90 53.78 59.10
CA PRO A 434 -6.85 54.72 57.93
C PRO A 434 -5.95 54.26 56.73
N SER A 435 -6.01 54.79 55.48
CA SER A 435 -5.69 56.16 54.92
C SER A 435 -4.17 56.49 54.92
N ALA A 436 -3.52 57.18 53.97
CA ALA A 436 -3.81 57.83 52.67
C ALA A 436 -2.50 57.77 51.80
N SER A 437 -2.30 58.29 50.58
CA SER A 437 -2.70 59.58 49.96
C SER A 437 -2.39 59.63 48.45
N SER A 438 -2.82 60.72 47.80
CA SER A 438 -2.85 60.96 46.34
C SER A 438 -1.77 61.94 45.83
N SER A 439 -1.91 62.36 44.55
CA SER A 439 -1.19 63.46 43.84
C SER A 439 0.20 63.10 43.25
N SER A 440 0.69 63.68 42.14
CA SER A 440 0.06 64.47 41.04
C SER A 440 1.11 64.81 39.96
N GLY A 441 0.68 65.15 38.74
CA GLY A 441 1.41 66.08 37.86
C GLY A 441 2.09 65.49 36.61
N GLY A 442 1.80 66.08 35.45
CA GLY A 442 2.66 66.04 34.25
C GLY A 442 3.77 67.12 34.33
N PRO A 443 4.46 67.46 33.22
CA PRO A 443 3.80 67.90 31.98
C PRO A 443 4.39 67.36 30.65
N SER A 444 3.72 67.71 29.55
CA SER A 444 4.13 67.49 28.15
C SER A 444 5.16 68.50 27.65
N THR A 445 5.87 68.20 26.54
CA THR A 445 5.81 68.98 25.28
C THR A 445 6.61 68.36 24.11
N ALA A 446 6.02 68.47 22.91
CA ALA A 446 6.64 68.68 21.58
C ALA A 446 7.47 67.52 20.93
N GLU A 447 7.43 67.28 19.61
CA GLU A 447 6.74 67.93 18.48
C GLU A 447 6.51 66.92 17.31
N THR A 448 5.62 67.25 16.37
CA THR A 448 5.32 66.52 15.12
C THR A 448 5.72 67.40 13.89
N PRO A 449 5.33 67.15 12.62
CA PRO A 449 5.04 65.92 11.85
C PRO A 449 5.90 65.86 10.54
N ASP A 450 5.73 64.85 9.67
CA ASP A 450 4.99 65.03 8.39
C ASP A 450 5.01 63.83 7.44
N SER A 451 3.93 63.74 6.64
CA SER A 451 3.74 62.77 5.55
C SER A 451 4.06 63.42 4.19
N ILE A 452 4.13 62.62 3.11
CA ILE A 452 3.38 62.83 1.84
C ILE A 452 3.89 61.86 0.75
N ASN A 453 2.94 61.14 0.16
CA ASN A 453 3.03 60.42 -1.11
C ASN A 453 2.31 61.32 -2.15
N PRO A 454 2.69 61.40 -3.45
CA PRO A 454 2.05 60.49 -4.40
C PRO A 454 2.79 60.16 -5.73
N SER A 455 2.17 59.21 -6.44
CA SER A 455 2.38 58.67 -7.79
C SER A 455 2.64 59.62 -8.98
N THR A 456 3.28 59.09 -10.04
CA THR A 456 2.79 59.26 -11.45
C THR A 456 3.30 58.18 -12.42
N LYS A 457 2.53 57.90 -13.48
CA LYS A 457 2.80 57.05 -14.67
C LYS A 457 2.59 57.92 -15.94
N PRO A 458 3.15 57.59 -17.14
CA PRO A 458 2.38 56.83 -18.16
C PRO A 458 3.19 55.94 -19.15
N SER A 459 2.46 55.19 -20.00
CA SER A 459 2.94 54.25 -21.06
C SER A 459 3.20 54.93 -22.43
N PRO A 460 3.55 54.20 -23.54
CA PRO A 460 2.52 53.65 -24.45
C PRO A 460 2.85 52.40 -25.35
N PHE A 461 1.80 51.62 -25.73
CA PHE A 461 1.48 50.90 -27.01
C PHE A 461 2.52 49.99 -27.76
N GLN A 462 2.20 48.99 -28.62
CA GLN A 462 1.01 48.55 -29.42
C GLN A 462 0.86 46.98 -29.43
N GLN A 463 -0.03 46.28 -30.20
CA GLN A 463 -1.51 46.37 -30.42
C GLN A 463 -2.03 45.40 -31.56
N SER A 464 -2.54 44.19 -31.26
CA SER A 464 -3.39 43.38 -32.20
C SER A 464 -4.08 42.18 -31.51
N SER A 465 -5.33 41.77 -31.77
CA SER A 465 -6.55 42.40 -32.31
C SER A 465 -7.73 41.41 -32.13
N SER A 466 -8.92 41.89 -31.75
CA SER A 466 -10.16 41.10 -31.48
C SER A 466 -11.04 40.94 -32.76
N PRO A 467 -12.29 40.39 -32.77
CA PRO A 467 -13.46 40.81 -31.95
C PRO A 467 -14.44 39.71 -31.42
N ASP A 468 -15.13 40.04 -30.31
CA ASP A 468 -16.60 39.97 -29.98
C ASP A 468 -17.44 38.68 -30.22
N GLU A 469 -18.53 38.37 -29.48
CA GLU A 469 -19.58 39.24 -28.88
C GLU A 469 -19.93 39.00 -27.39
N ASN A 470 -20.68 39.96 -26.82
CA ASN A 470 -20.99 40.16 -25.39
C ASN A 470 -22.49 39.84 -25.05
N PRO A 471 -22.89 39.73 -23.77
CA PRO A 471 -24.20 39.21 -23.34
C PRO A 471 -25.25 40.30 -23.04
N ASN A 472 -26.45 39.91 -22.57
CA ASN A 472 -27.47 40.85 -22.08
C ASN A 472 -28.28 40.32 -20.88
N PRO A 473 -28.32 41.01 -19.71
CA PRO A 473 -29.06 40.59 -18.52
C PRO A 473 -30.36 41.39 -18.27
N ARG A 474 -31.41 40.74 -17.73
CA ARG A 474 -32.67 41.32 -17.23
C ARG A 474 -33.21 40.43 -16.09
N LYS A 475 -33.86 40.91 -15.02
CA LYS A 475 -34.21 42.26 -14.54
C LYS A 475 -34.41 42.20 -13.01
N ARG A 476 -34.06 43.27 -12.27
CA ARG A 476 -34.23 43.38 -10.80
C ARG A 476 -35.53 44.12 -10.46
N ARG A 477 -36.31 43.68 -9.46
CA ARG A 477 -37.40 44.48 -8.84
C ARG A 477 -37.15 44.60 -7.33
N ARG A 478 -37.33 45.79 -6.78
CA ARG A 478 -37.10 46.16 -5.37
C ARG A 478 -38.43 46.54 -4.69
N LEU A 479 -38.49 46.38 -3.37
CA LEU A 479 -39.43 46.90 -2.33
C LEU A 479 -39.47 45.83 -1.19
N ASP A 480 -39.53 46.13 0.11
CA ASP A 480 -38.90 47.20 0.91
C ASP A 480 -38.88 46.76 2.41
N SER A 481 -38.12 47.46 3.25
CA SER A 481 -38.24 47.59 4.73
C SER A 481 -38.73 46.42 5.64
N SER A 482 -37.79 45.85 6.42
CA SER A 482 -37.81 45.50 7.89
C SER A 482 -38.98 44.73 8.58
N PRO A 483 -38.73 44.01 9.71
CA PRO A 483 -39.44 42.77 10.05
C PRO A 483 -40.41 42.85 11.27
N PRO A 484 -41.23 41.81 11.46
CA PRO A 484 -41.71 41.38 12.78
C PRO A 484 -41.03 40.08 13.26
N TYR A 485 -40.87 40.01 14.57
CA TYR A 485 -40.34 38.93 15.39
C TYR A 485 -40.86 37.52 15.09
N GLY A 486 -40.03 36.51 15.39
CA GLY A 486 -40.49 35.15 15.68
C GLY A 486 -40.14 34.08 14.64
N VAL A 487 -38.84 33.82 14.42
CA VAL A 487 -38.41 32.57 13.78
C VAL A 487 -37.90 31.63 14.88
N THR A 488 -38.79 30.74 15.31
CA THR A 488 -38.42 29.54 16.08
C THR A 488 -37.37 28.77 15.28
N SER A 489 -36.26 28.39 15.91
CA SER A 489 -35.24 27.57 15.26
C SER A 489 -35.87 26.27 14.78
N VAL A 490 -35.93 26.05 13.47
CA VAL A 490 -36.24 24.73 12.91
C VAL A 490 -35.06 23.83 13.23
N SER A 491 -35.17 23.10 14.35
CA SER A 491 -34.29 21.98 14.63
C SER A 491 -34.52 20.94 13.55
N THR A 492 -33.46 20.63 12.80
CA THR A 492 -33.44 19.44 11.94
C THR A 492 -33.57 18.23 12.85
N SER A 493 -34.78 17.70 12.99
CA SER A 493 -35.07 16.59 13.88
C SER A 493 -34.34 15.34 13.39
N SER A 494 -33.27 14.95 14.08
CA SER A 494 -32.66 13.63 13.93
C SER A 494 -33.74 12.55 14.10
N PRO A 495 -33.79 11.50 13.25
CA PRO A 495 -34.81 10.44 13.37
C PRO A 495 -34.73 9.67 14.71
N LEU A 496 -33.64 9.83 15.46
CA LEU A 496 -33.42 9.24 16.80
C LEU A 496 -33.66 10.23 17.96
N GLY A 497 -34.02 11.48 17.69
CA GLY A 497 -34.43 12.47 18.72
C GLY A 497 -33.35 12.93 19.71
N GLY A 498 -32.12 12.40 19.65
CA GLY A 498 -31.03 12.72 20.58
C GLY A 498 -29.82 13.41 19.94
N GLU A 499 -28.74 13.52 20.72
CA GLU A 499 -27.55 14.30 20.37
C GLU A 499 -26.73 13.70 19.21
N GLN A 500 -25.99 14.55 18.50
CA GLN A 500 -25.13 14.15 17.39
C GLN A 500 -23.71 14.70 17.56
N TRP A 501 -22.70 13.83 17.49
CA TRP A 501 -21.30 14.24 17.54
C TRP A 501 -20.57 13.91 16.23
N ILE A 502 -19.77 14.85 15.74
CA ILE A 502 -18.90 14.67 14.57
C ILE A 502 -17.51 14.23 15.07
N VAL A 503 -17.10 13.00 14.79
CA VAL A 503 -15.80 12.46 15.23
C VAL A 503 -14.72 12.84 14.23
N LYS A 504 -13.77 13.69 14.62
CA LYS A 504 -12.63 14.09 13.76
C LYS A 504 -11.69 12.90 13.54
N THR A 505 -11.33 12.24 14.63
CA THR A 505 -10.51 11.03 14.70
C THR A 505 -11.02 10.14 15.83
N GLY A 506 -11.20 8.87 15.53
CA GLY A 506 -11.62 7.85 16.49
C GLY A 506 -10.81 6.57 16.34
N GLN A 507 -10.38 6.02 17.47
CA GLN A 507 -9.73 4.72 17.60
C GLN A 507 -10.70 3.76 18.28
N TRP A 508 -10.92 2.59 17.66
CA TRP A 508 -11.99 1.67 18.00
C TRP A 508 -11.48 0.22 18.08
N ARG A 509 -11.80 -0.51 19.16
CA ARG A 509 -11.73 -1.99 19.11
C ARG A 509 -13.01 -2.52 18.49
N LEU A 510 -12.93 -3.66 17.83
CA LEU A 510 -14.09 -4.34 17.24
C LEU A 510 -14.44 -5.55 18.08
N ARG A 511 -15.56 -5.45 18.80
CA ARG A 511 -16.14 -6.54 19.57
C ARG A 511 -17.20 -7.24 18.74
N ILE A 512 -17.27 -8.56 18.86
CA ILE A 512 -18.33 -9.42 18.36
C ILE A 512 -19.09 -9.89 19.60
N GLN A 513 -20.43 -9.87 19.55
CA GLN A 513 -21.27 -10.25 20.68
C GLN A 513 -22.64 -10.74 20.23
N SER A 514 -23.37 -11.42 21.11
CA SER A 514 -24.79 -11.72 20.91
C SER A 514 -25.64 -10.45 20.96
N SER A 515 -26.43 -10.20 19.91
CA SER A 515 -27.41 -9.12 19.91
C SER A 515 -28.56 -9.45 20.89
N PRO A 516 -28.97 -8.52 21.77
CA PRO A 516 -30.05 -8.75 22.73
C PRO A 516 -31.40 -8.82 22.03
N ASN A 517 -31.75 -10.02 21.54
CA ASN A 517 -32.98 -10.28 20.81
C ASN A 517 -34.14 -10.58 21.78
N PRO A 518 -35.24 -9.81 21.79
CA PRO A 518 -36.35 -10.01 22.73
C PRO A 518 -37.19 -11.28 22.46
N ASN A 519 -36.89 -12.07 21.42
CA ASN A 519 -37.65 -13.25 21.05
C ASN A 519 -36.80 -14.54 21.11
N PRO A 520 -36.91 -15.36 22.17
CA PRO A 520 -36.04 -16.51 22.41
C PRO A 520 -36.24 -17.70 21.44
N ALA A 521 -37.21 -17.62 20.53
CA ALA A 521 -37.50 -18.64 19.52
C ALA A 521 -36.68 -18.50 18.23
N LYS A 522 -35.86 -17.44 18.08
CA LYS A 522 -34.91 -17.27 16.97
C LYS A 522 -33.47 -17.42 17.49
N ALA A 523 -32.59 -17.98 16.66
CA ALA A 523 -31.17 -18.10 16.97
C ALA A 523 -30.56 -16.72 17.32
N SER A 524 -29.58 -16.71 18.24
CA SER A 524 -28.86 -15.48 18.62
C SER A 524 -28.27 -14.84 17.36
N VAL A 525 -28.67 -13.60 17.09
CA VAL A 525 -28.11 -12.80 16.00
C VAL A 525 -26.81 -12.23 16.52
N VAL A 526 -25.68 -12.62 15.93
CA VAL A 526 -24.39 -12.00 16.25
C VAL A 526 -24.42 -10.55 15.75
N GLU A 527 -23.85 -9.62 16.51
CA GLU A 527 -23.55 -8.25 16.07
C GLU A 527 -22.05 -7.93 16.24
N CYS A 528 -21.56 -6.96 15.46
CA CYS A 528 -20.23 -6.39 15.64
C CYS A 528 -20.37 -4.93 16.09
N CYS A 529 -19.67 -4.57 17.16
CA CYS A 529 -19.77 -3.28 17.85
C CYS A 529 -18.41 -2.59 17.87
N LEU A 530 -18.45 -1.26 17.78
CA LEU A 530 -17.29 -0.39 17.93
C LEU A 530 -17.13 -0.03 19.40
N VAL A 531 -16.08 -0.52 20.06
CA VAL A 531 -15.73 -0.13 21.42
C VAL A 531 -14.76 1.04 21.35
N ALA A 532 -15.14 2.19 21.89
CA ALA A 532 -14.31 3.38 21.86
C ALA A 532 -13.00 3.17 22.65
N VAL A 533 -11.87 3.60 22.08
CA VAL A 533 -10.56 3.64 22.77
C VAL A 533 -10.14 5.09 22.99
N LYS A 534 -10.24 5.89 21.94
CA LYS A 534 -9.93 7.32 21.96
C LYS A 534 -10.73 8.06 20.91
N LEU A 535 -11.41 9.14 21.29
CA LEU A 535 -12.26 9.95 20.40
C LEU A 535 -11.91 11.43 20.53
N ASP A 536 -11.67 12.11 19.41
CA ASP A 536 -11.74 13.58 19.32
C ASP A 536 -13.00 13.96 18.52
N ALA A 537 -13.99 14.53 19.20
CA ALA A 537 -15.32 14.78 18.67
C ALA A 537 -15.75 16.25 18.82
N LEU A 538 -16.84 16.61 18.13
CA LEU A 538 -17.43 17.93 18.10
C LEU A 538 -18.94 17.82 18.27
N SER A 539 -19.53 18.63 19.15
CA SER A 539 -20.97 18.60 19.45
C SER A 539 -21.86 19.18 18.34
N SER A 540 -21.27 19.94 17.41
CA SER A 540 -22.03 20.68 16.39
C SER A 540 -21.18 21.11 15.20
N GLU A 541 -21.84 21.36 14.07
CA GLU A 541 -21.21 21.98 12.90
C GLU A 541 -20.63 23.38 13.22
N ARG A 542 -21.25 24.12 14.15
CA ARG A 542 -20.69 25.38 14.63
C ARG A 542 -19.30 25.17 15.24
N LYS A 543 -19.15 24.20 16.15
CA LYS A 543 -17.87 23.88 16.80
C LYS A 543 -16.82 23.34 15.83
N ARG A 544 -17.27 22.64 14.78
CA ARG A 544 -16.44 22.26 13.63
C ARG A 544 -15.90 23.47 12.89
N ASN A 545 -16.78 24.40 12.51
CA ASN A 545 -16.44 25.56 11.71
C ASN A 545 -15.58 26.57 12.49
N GLU A 546 -15.84 26.76 13.79
CA GLU A 546 -15.01 27.57 14.72
C GLU A 546 -13.53 27.13 14.77
N ARG A 547 -13.20 25.87 14.43
CA ARG A 547 -11.82 25.33 14.45
C ARG A 547 -11.12 25.29 13.09
N ARG A 548 -11.81 25.56 11.98
CA ARG A 548 -11.18 25.52 10.64
C ARG A 548 -10.52 26.85 10.34
N GLY A 549 -9.18 26.88 10.38
CA GLY A 549 -8.39 28.11 10.16
C GLY A 549 -8.52 28.80 8.80
N PHE A 550 -9.25 28.22 7.83
CA PHE A 550 -9.63 28.88 6.58
C PHE A 550 -11.06 29.45 6.59
N LEU A 551 -11.85 29.12 7.62
CA LEU A 551 -13.20 29.64 7.88
C LEU A 551 -13.21 30.71 8.99
N GLY A 552 -12.18 30.74 9.85
CA GLY A 552 -11.91 31.87 10.74
C GLY A 552 -11.33 33.04 9.95
N GLY A 553 -11.93 34.22 10.11
CA GLY A 553 -11.42 35.50 9.59
C GLY A 553 -10.76 36.33 10.68
#